data_AF-A0A8T5K735-F1
#
_entry.id   AF-A0A8T5K735-F1
#
_cell.length_a   1.000
_cell.length_b   1.000
_cell.length_c   1.000
_cell.angle_alpha   90.00
_cell.angle_beta   90.00
_cell.angle_gamma   90.00
#
_symmetry.space_group_name_H-M   'P 1'
#
loop_
_entity.id
_entity.type
_entity.pdbx_description
1 polymer ?
#
loop_
_entity_poly.entity_id
_entity_poly.type
_entity_poly.pdbx_seq_one_letter_code
_entity_poly.pdbx_strand_id
1 'polypeptide(L)'
;DTKRNDLKDLKKEIIEDFKHSEEHNEDDIIPLNYQINEIRITYDVSYLNYLIKNTFMRLKMWDNALYGLLAARLVEPDNLDLDDYYTEIKKNIQSKDIKEKNFGEPKDKLLILDSNVVISHIANNVEGFIFGSETNFNLEKLGNNNKFGITPSVFKEVEKHIEFILESRKNQIKKYKNFNYNKIKEKLYDRLEKFKRKYTVEVNCDEGLIEEVKLFYMDYMDELEQILVSKLNHKSISHKLRKLAQREGLLPEEGDMRLLAETISLSKDQDVGLLSEDKDFTHFVGPIKERFDVEVY
;
A
#
# COMPACT_ATOMS: atom_id res chain seq x y z
N ASP A 1 31.75 -3.09 26.76
CA ASP A 1 32.34 -1.87 26.19
C ASP A 1 32.88 -2.00 24.77
N THR A 2 33.50 -3.10 24.37
CA THR A 2 34.05 -3.32 23.01
C THR A 2 32.99 -3.23 21.89
N LYS A 3 31.83 -3.89 22.05
CA LYS A 3 30.74 -3.85 21.04
C LYS A 3 30.14 -2.45 20.76
N ARG A 4 30.34 -1.48 21.67
CA ARG A 4 29.78 -0.12 21.57
C ARG A 4 30.72 0.83 20.83
N ASN A 5 32.02 0.52 20.80
CA ASN A 5 33.02 1.25 20.01
C ASN A 5 33.01 0.77 18.56
N ASP A 6 32.84 -0.53 18.32
CA ASP A 6 32.74 -1.09 16.96
C ASP A 6 31.57 -0.49 16.15
N LEU A 7 30.44 -0.24 16.81
CA LEU A 7 29.26 0.42 16.20
C LEU A 7 29.46 1.93 15.97
N LYS A 8 30.31 2.60 16.76
CA LYS A 8 30.64 4.02 16.57
C LYS A 8 31.63 4.22 15.43
N ASP A 9 32.57 3.32 15.27
CA ASP A 9 33.58 3.36 14.21
C ASP A 9 32.94 3.01 12.86
N LEU A 10 32.05 2.00 12.82
CA LEU A 10 31.23 1.70 11.63
C LEU A 10 30.33 2.87 11.23
N LYS A 11 29.74 3.59 12.19
CA LYS A 11 28.94 4.80 11.92
C LYS A 11 29.78 5.95 11.32
N LYS A 12 31.04 6.08 11.72
CA LYS A 12 31.93 7.13 11.17
C LYS A 12 32.39 6.82 9.75
N GLU A 13 32.69 5.56 9.47
CA GLU A 13 33.11 5.08 8.14
C GLU A 13 32.00 5.30 7.10
N ILE A 14 30.74 5.00 7.46
CA ILE A 14 29.56 5.24 6.60
C ILE A 14 29.34 6.74 6.34
N ILE A 15 29.53 7.62 7.33
CA ILE A 15 29.38 9.08 7.15
C ILE A 15 30.48 9.65 6.23
N GLU A 16 31.69 9.10 6.26
CA GLU A 16 32.76 9.51 5.35
C GLU A 16 32.51 9.07 3.90
N ASP A 17 31.98 7.85 3.69
CA ASP A 17 31.61 7.35 2.37
C ASP A 17 30.51 8.20 1.70
N PHE A 18 29.57 8.73 2.48
CA PHE A 18 28.54 9.65 1.99
C PHE A 18 29.09 11.03 1.60
N LYS A 19 30.04 11.56 2.38
CA LYS A 19 30.67 12.85 2.06
C LYS A 19 31.54 12.79 0.80
N HIS A 20 32.10 11.62 0.50
CA HIS A 20 32.88 11.40 -0.71
C HIS A 20 32.01 11.11 -1.95
N SER A 21 30.75 10.66 -1.77
CA SER A 21 29.83 10.43 -2.89
C SER A 21 29.07 11.68 -3.34
N GLU A 22 28.93 12.70 -2.48
CA GLU A 22 28.37 14.01 -2.87
C GLU A 22 29.34 14.85 -3.72
N GLU A 23 30.65 14.55 -3.73
CA GLU A 23 31.65 15.31 -4.49
C GLU A 23 31.80 14.85 -5.96
N HIS A 24 31.20 13.72 -6.35
CA HIS A 24 31.34 13.17 -7.71
C HIS A 24 30.03 12.59 -8.29
N ASN A 25 29.48 13.35 -9.26
CA ASN A 25 28.53 12.99 -10.34
C ASN A 25 27.02 13.16 -10.09
N GLU A 26 26.41 13.99 -10.96
CA GLU A 26 25.00 14.42 -10.97
C GLU A 26 24.00 13.42 -11.60
N ASP A 27 24.36 12.17 -11.92
CA ASP A 27 23.47 11.24 -12.67
C ASP A 27 23.26 9.84 -12.06
N ASP A 28 23.75 9.55 -10.86
CA ASP A 28 23.56 8.24 -10.21
C ASP A 28 22.47 8.28 -9.14
N ILE A 29 21.20 8.12 -9.56
CA ILE A 29 20.08 7.85 -8.65
C ILE A 29 20.35 6.51 -7.95
N ILE A 30 20.55 6.56 -6.63
CA ILE A 30 20.71 5.39 -5.77
C ILE A 30 19.49 4.47 -5.94
N PRO A 31 19.66 3.18 -6.32
CA PRO A 31 18.55 2.25 -6.52
C PRO A 31 17.71 2.08 -5.25
N LEU A 32 16.38 2.04 -5.37
CA LEU A 32 15.40 1.93 -4.28
C LEU A 32 15.67 0.73 -3.33
N ASN A 33 16.23 -0.35 -3.87
CA ASN A 33 16.67 -1.54 -3.16
C ASN A 33 17.90 -1.29 -2.25
N TYR A 34 18.73 -0.30 -2.55
CA TYR A 34 19.80 0.21 -1.69
C TYR A 34 19.26 1.14 -0.61
N GLN A 35 18.27 2.01 -0.92
CA GLN A 35 17.58 2.86 0.06
C GLN A 35 16.78 2.04 1.10
N ILE A 36 16.18 0.92 0.69
CA ILE A 36 15.49 -0.03 1.58
C ILE A 36 16.51 -0.85 2.42
N ASN A 37 17.72 -1.10 1.90
CA ASN A 37 18.80 -1.71 2.67
C ASN A 37 19.46 -0.71 3.64
N GLU A 38 19.55 0.57 3.28
CA GLU A 38 19.95 1.67 4.15
C GLU A 38 18.98 1.83 5.31
N ILE A 39 17.67 1.83 5.05
CA ILE A 39 16.66 1.79 6.13
C ILE A 39 16.89 0.55 7.03
N ARG A 40 17.22 -0.62 6.46
CA ARG A 40 17.64 -1.82 7.23
C ARG A 40 18.92 -1.64 8.05
N ILE A 41 19.77 -0.66 7.74
CA ILE A 41 21.09 -0.38 8.34
C ILE A 41 21.07 0.88 9.23
N THR A 42 20.15 1.85 9.04
CA THR A 42 20.17 3.18 9.66
C THR A 42 18.99 3.49 10.57
N TYR A 43 18.17 2.53 11.02
CA TYR A 43 17.20 2.72 12.12
C TYR A 43 17.90 3.04 13.46
N ASP A 44 18.55 4.20 13.54
CA ASP A 44 18.88 4.85 14.78
C ASP A 44 17.55 5.27 15.40
N VAL A 45 16.98 4.40 16.23
CA VAL A 45 15.76 4.70 16.99
C VAL A 45 15.94 6.01 17.76
N SER A 46 17.17 6.38 18.15
CA SER A 46 17.47 7.69 18.73
C SER A 46 17.21 8.86 17.76
N TYR A 47 17.49 8.70 16.46
CA TYR A 47 17.18 9.71 15.44
C TYR A 47 15.68 9.78 15.16
N LEU A 48 14.99 8.63 15.04
CA LEU A 48 13.52 8.62 14.92
C LEU A 48 12.86 9.27 16.15
N ASN A 49 13.30 8.91 17.37
CA ASN A 49 12.85 9.54 18.60
C ASN A 49 13.12 11.04 18.62
N TYR A 50 14.28 11.47 18.13
CA TYR A 50 14.59 12.89 17.98
C TYR A 50 13.60 13.58 17.03
N LEU A 51 13.32 12.99 15.86
CA LEU A 51 12.37 13.56 14.89
C LEU A 51 10.93 13.60 15.43
N ILE A 52 10.47 12.52 16.05
CA ILE A 52 9.13 12.44 16.68
C ILE A 52 8.95 13.61 17.64
N LYS A 53 9.85 13.75 18.61
CA LYS A 53 9.76 14.78 19.65
C LYS A 53 10.04 16.19 19.14
N ASN A 54 11.18 16.39 18.48
CA ASN A 54 11.73 17.72 18.23
C ASN A 54 11.32 18.30 16.87
N THR A 55 10.79 17.47 15.97
CA THR A 55 10.30 17.94 14.67
C THR A 55 8.79 17.78 14.60
N PHE A 56 8.29 16.55 14.59
CA PHE A 56 6.89 16.28 14.25
C PHE A 56 5.93 16.77 15.32
N MET A 57 6.11 16.37 16.58
CA MET A 57 5.26 16.84 17.69
C MET A 57 5.38 18.36 17.89
N ARG A 58 6.60 18.89 17.86
CA ARG A 58 6.85 20.35 17.99
C ARG A 58 6.16 21.17 16.90
N LEU A 59 6.17 20.68 15.67
CA LEU A 59 5.52 21.32 14.52
C LEU A 59 4.06 20.89 14.34
N LYS A 60 3.51 20.09 15.27
CA LYS A 60 2.13 19.57 15.24
C LYS A 60 1.81 18.73 14.01
N MET A 61 2.80 18.05 13.44
CA MET A 61 2.67 17.07 12.36
C MET A 61 2.32 15.70 12.97
N TRP A 62 1.11 15.58 13.49
CA TRP A 62 0.72 14.46 14.36
C TRP A 62 0.66 13.10 13.64
N ASP A 63 0.29 13.10 12.37
CA ASP A 63 0.32 11.95 11.47
C ASP A 63 1.75 11.41 11.29
N ASN A 64 2.70 12.30 10.98
CA ASN A 64 4.11 11.93 10.85
C ASN A 64 4.73 11.51 12.18
N ALA A 65 4.31 12.13 13.29
CA ALA A 65 4.72 11.72 14.62
C ALA A 65 4.22 10.30 14.93
N LEU A 66 2.96 9.99 14.65
CA LEU A 66 2.38 8.66 14.86
C LEU A 66 3.06 7.60 13.98
N TYR A 67 3.25 7.89 12.70
CA TYR A 67 3.95 6.99 11.78
C TYR A 67 5.39 6.70 12.24
N GLY A 68 6.15 7.74 12.58
CA GLY A 68 7.51 7.60 13.09
C GLY A 68 7.56 6.77 14.39
N LEU A 69 6.58 6.97 15.28
CA LEU A 69 6.46 6.21 16.52
C LEU A 69 6.15 4.73 16.27
N LEU A 70 5.25 4.41 15.33
CA LEU A 70 4.99 3.02 14.95
C LEU A 70 6.24 2.36 14.37
N ALA A 71 6.98 3.07 13.52
CA ALA A 71 8.25 2.59 12.97
C ALA A 71 9.28 2.32 14.08
N ALA A 72 9.42 3.23 15.05
CA ALA A 72 10.31 3.06 16.20
C ALA A 72 9.90 1.85 17.07
N ARG A 73 8.61 1.70 17.38
CA ARG A 73 8.07 0.56 18.16
C ARG A 73 8.28 -0.79 17.48
N LEU A 74 8.36 -0.86 16.16
CA LEU A 74 8.68 -2.11 15.47
C LEU A 74 10.12 -2.59 15.71
N VAL A 75 11.03 -1.66 16.01
CA VAL A 75 12.47 -1.92 16.19
C VAL A 75 12.80 -2.03 17.68
N GLU A 76 12.31 -1.11 18.51
CA GLU A 76 12.51 -1.06 19.96
C GLU A 76 11.17 -0.90 20.70
N PRO A 77 10.40 -2.00 20.88
CA PRO A 77 9.07 -1.93 21.50
C PRO A 77 9.09 -1.59 23.00
N ASP A 78 10.19 -1.87 23.70
CA ASP A 78 10.30 -1.71 25.16
C ASP A 78 10.82 -0.32 25.59
N ASN A 79 10.86 0.65 24.68
CA ASN A 79 11.36 2.00 24.97
C ASN A 79 10.28 2.85 25.65
N LEU A 80 10.47 3.16 26.94
CA LEU A 80 9.50 3.89 27.79
C LEU A 80 9.11 5.26 27.23
N ASP A 81 10.01 5.97 26.55
CA ASP A 81 9.72 7.29 25.97
C ASP A 81 8.64 7.20 24.86
N LEU A 82 8.53 6.04 24.18
CA LEU A 82 7.55 5.84 23.11
C LEU A 82 6.12 5.79 23.64
N ASP A 83 5.89 5.34 24.87
CA ASP A 83 4.54 5.28 25.46
C ASP A 83 4.01 6.66 25.83
N ASP A 84 4.89 7.52 26.33
CA ASP A 84 4.58 8.93 26.61
C ASP A 84 4.29 9.68 25.30
N TYR A 85 5.13 9.52 24.28
CA TYR A 85 4.88 10.11 22.96
C TYR A 85 3.57 9.62 22.36
N TYR A 86 3.25 8.34 22.48
CA TYR A 86 2.00 7.79 21.96
C TYR A 86 0.79 8.47 22.62
N THR A 87 0.82 8.60 23.94
CA THR A 87 -0.25 9.26 24.70
C THR A 87 -0.42 10.71 24.29
N GLU A 88 0.68 11.43 24.06
CA GLU A 88 0.63 12.84 23.62
C GLU A 88 0.12 12.97 22.18
N ILE A 89 0.61 12.15 21.27
CA ILE A 89 0.19 12.13 19.86
C ILE A 89 -1.31 11.83 19.76
N LYS A 90 -1.79 10.77 20.42
CA LYS A 90 -3.21 10.36 20.39
C LYS A 90 -4.16 11.42 20.94
N LYS A 91 -3.74 12.24 21.91
CA LYS A 91 -4.56 13.36 22.42
C LYS A 91 -4.79 14.46 21.39
N ASN A 92 -3.93 14.55 20.37
CA ASN A 92 -3.95 15.61 19.37
C ASN A 92 -4.43 15.14 17.99
N ILE A 93 -4.61 13.83 17.80
CA ILE A 93 -5.23 13.28 16.60
C ILE A 93 -6.75 13.32 16.77
N GLN A 94 -7.44 13.81 15.74
CA GLN A 94 -8.88 13.81 15.73
C GLN A 94 -9.40 12.38 15.53
N SER A 95 -10.22 11.93 16.47
CA SER A 95 -10.97 10.68 16.32
C SER A 95 -12.31 10.99 15.66
N LYS A 96 -12.60 10.32 14.54
CA LYS A 96 -13.92 10.37 13.89
C LYS A 96 -14.46 8.96 13.81
N ASP A 97 -15.59 8.72 14.46
CA ASP A 97 -16.29 7.44 14.37
C ASP A 97 -16.75 7.19 12.93
N ILE A 98 -16.51 5.97 12.45
CA ILE A 98 -17.03 5.51 11.17
C ILE A 98 -18.34 4.76 11.41
N LYS A 99 -19.39 5.23 10.74
CA LYS A 99 -20.65 4.48 10.69
C LYS A 99 -20.54 3.36 9.67
N GLU A 100 -20.80 2.14 10.12
CA GLU A 100 -20.96 1.00 9.23
C GLU A 100 -22.12 1.28 8.26
N LYS A 101 -21.84 1.16 6.97
CA LYS A 101 -22.85 1.13 5.91
C LYS A 101 -22.67 -0.15 5.10
N ASN A 102 -23.79 -0.72 4.69
CA ASN A 102 -23.83 -1.86 3.78
C ASN A 102 -24.79 -1.51 2.63
N PHE A 103 -24.28 -1.57 1.41
CA PHE A 103 -25.04 -1.22 0.20
C PHE A 103 -25.68 -2.44 -0.48
N GLY A 104 -25.57 -3.64 0.11
CA GLY A 104 -26.09 -4.88 -0.46
C GLY A 104 -25.32 -5.36 -1.70
N GLU A 105 -25.94 -6.22 -2.51
CA GLU A 105 -25.36 -6.63 -3.80
C GLU A 105 -25.54 -5.50 -4.84
N PRO A 106 -24.48 -5.10 -5.57
CA PRO A 106 -24.58 -4.08 -6.60
C PRO A 106 -25.43 -4.55 -7.79
N LYS A 107 -26.17 -3.62 -8.40
CA LYS A 107 -27.00 -3.88 -9.58
C LYS A 107 -27.01 -2.68 -10.52
N ASP A 108 -26.96 -2.96 -11.82
CA ASP A 108 -27.06 -1.98 -12.92
C ASP A 108 -25.95 -0.90 -12.90
N LYS A 109 -24.78 -1.22 -12.31
CA LYS A 109 -23.62 -0.31 -12.14
C LYS A 109 -22.43 -0.68 -13.02
N LEU A 110 -21.54 0.29 -13.23
CA LEU A 110 -20.15 0.03 -13.60
C LEU A 110 -19.33 -0.19 -12.34
N LEU A 111 -18.85 -1.42 -12.14
CA LEU A 111 -18.00 -1.79 -11.01
C LEU A 111 -16.53 -1.68 -11.39
N ILE A 112 -15.84 -0.73 -10.77
CA ILE A 112 -14.39 -0.58 -10.87
C ILE A 112 -13.74 -1.62 -9.97
N LEU A 113 -12.86 -2.43 -10.55
CA LEU A 113 -12.20 -3.52 -9.86
C LEU A 113 -10.87 -3.08 -9.26
N ASP A 114 -10.66 -3.40 -7.99
CA ASP A 114 -9.37 -3.26 -7.30
C ASP A 114 -8.31 -4.26 -7.83
N SER A 115 -7.03 -3.91 -7.66
CA SER A 115 -5.87 -4.68 -8.11
C SER A 115 -5.88 -6.10 -7.56
N ASN A 116 -6.28 -6.28 -6.29
CA ASN A 116 -6.38 -7.60 -5.64
C ASN A 116 -7.44 -8.49 -6.30
N VAL A 117 -8.59 -7.92 -6.69
CA VAL A 117 -9.66 -8.65 -7.37
C VAL A 117 -9.20 -9.08 -8.77
N VAL A 118 -8.53 -8.17 -9.48
CA VAL A 118 -8.02 -8.41 -10.85
C VAL A 118 -6.90 -9.45 -10.84
N ILE A 119 -5.90 -9.32 -9.97
CA ILE A 119 -4.76 -10.24 -9.91
C ILE A 119 -5.19 -11.64 -9.50
N SER A 120 -6.12 -11.77 -8.54
CA SER A 120 -6.64 -13.08 -8.15
C SER A 120 -7.30 -13.80 -9.32
N HIS A 121 -8.02 -13.09 -10.20
CA HIS A 121 -8.60 -13.68 -11.40
C HIS A 121 -7.56 -14.01 -12.48
N ILE A 122 -6.62 -13.11 -12.76
CA ILE A 122 -5.59 -13.34 -13.78
C ILE A 122 -4.68 -14.51 -13.38
N ALA A 123 -4.29 -14.56 -12.11
CA ALA A 123 -3.36 -15.56 -11.57
C ALA A 123 -4.05 -16.85 -11.11
N ASN A 124 -5.39 -16.95 -11.18
CA ASN A 124 -6.07 -18.17 -10.76
C ASN A 124 -5.70 -19.37 -11.66
N ASN A 125 -5.23 -20.45 -11.05
CA ASN A 125 -4.97 -21.74 -11.68
C ASN A 125 -4.31 -21.64 -13.07
N VAL A 126 -3.14 -21.00 -13.13
CA VAL A 126 -2.39 -20.84 -14.39
C VAL A 126 -1.54 -22.08 -14.60
N GLU A 127 -1.88 -22.87 -15.62
CA GLU A 127 -1.17 -24.13 -15.94
C GLU A 127 -1.11 -25.10 -14.74
N GLY A 128 -2.15 -25.13 -13.89
CA GLY A 128 -2.17 -25.95 -12.68
C GLY A 128 -1.40 -25.37 -11.48
N PHE A 129 -0.76 -24.20 -11.65
CA PHE A 129 -0.02 -23.53 -10.58
C PHE A 129 -0.92 -22.53 -9.85
N ILE A 130 -0.97 -22.64 -8.52
CA ILE A 130 -1.76 -21.76 -7.65
C ILE A 130 -0.83 -20.69 -7.09
N PHE A 131 -1.12 -19.43 -7.43
CA PHE A 131 -0.29 -18.29 -7.04
C PHE A 131 -0.71 -17.62 -5.73
N GLY A 132 -1.99 -17.68 -5.36
CA GLY A 132 -2.55 -16.95 -4.23
C GLY A 132 -3.95 -17.39 -3.86
N SER A 133 -4.58 -16.60 -3.00
CA SER A 133 -5.96 -16.80 -2.52
C SER A 133 -6.98 -16.35 -3.56
N GLU A 134 -8.05 -17.13 -3.68
CA GLU A 134 -9.25 -16.73 -4.41
C GLU A 134 -9.90 -15.54 -3.70
N THR A 135 -10.47 -14.62 -4.49
CA THR A 135 -11.35 -13.57 -3.95
C THR A 135 -12.71 -14.18 -3.60
N ASN A 136 -13.39 -13.59 -2.61
CA ASN A 136 -14.76 -13.95 -2.25
C ASN A 136 -15.78 -13.48 -3.31
N PHE A 137 -15.38 -12.62 -4.24
CA PHE A 137 -16.25 -12.13 -5.30
C PHE A 137 -16.45 -13.17 -6.40
N ASN A 138 -17.71 -13.54 -6.65
CA ASN A 138 -18.09 -14.27 -7.85
C ASN A 138 -18.34 -13.27 -9.00
N LEU A 139 -17.29 -12.96 -9.76
CA LEU A 139 -17.38 -12.00 -10.87
C LEU A 139 -18.31 -12.48 -11.99
N GLU A 140 -18.51 -13.79 -12.19
CA GLU A 140 -19.47 -14.29 -13.17
C GLU A 140 -20.91 -13.93 -12.75
N LYS A 141 -21.27 -14.14 -11.48
CA LYS A 141 -22.59 -13.77 -10.95
C LYS A 141 -22.78 -12.25 -10.99
N LEU A 142 -21.78 -11.49 -10.53
CA LEU A 142 -21.85 -10.02 -10.49
C LEU A 142 -21.95 -9.41 -11.89
N GLY A 143 -21.24 -9.99 -12.87
CA GLY A 143 -21.24 -9.53 -14.26
C GLY A 143 -22.55 -9.74 -15.01
N ASN A 144 -23.48 -10.54 -14.49
CA ASN A 144 -24.82 -10.69 -15.08
C ASN A 144 -25.69 -9.43 -14.90
N ASN A 145 -25.43 -8.66 -13.86
CA ASN A 145 -26.22 -7.47 -13.50
C ASN A 145 -25.40 -6.18 -13.56
N ASN A 146 -24.09 -6.26 -13.79
CA ASN A 146 -23.19 -5.12 -13.73
C ASN A 146 -22.19 -5.18 -14.89
N LYS A 147 -21.60 -4.02 -15.20
CA LYS A 147 -20.43 -3.94 -16.08
C LYS A 147 -19.18 -3.86 -15.22
N PHE A 148 -18.05 -4.34 -15.74
CA PHE A 148 -16.76 -4.21 -15.06
C PHE A 148 -15.87 -3.19 -15.78
N GLY A 149 -15.18 -2.39 -14.98
CA GLY A 149 -14.15 -1.47 -15.41
C GLY A 149 -12.85 -1.69 -14.63
N ILE A 150 -11.72 -1.50 -15.28
CA ILE A 150 -10.40 -1.51 -14.66
C ILE A 150 -9.68 -0.25 -15.12
N THR A 151 -9.20 0.53 -14.17
CA THR A 151 -8.55 1.80 -14.46
C THR A 151 -7.07 1.61 -14.81
N PRO A 152 -6.42 2.61 -15.44
CA PRO A 152 -5.01 2.53 -15.80
C PRO A 152 -4.07 2.32 -14.60
N SER A 153 -4.38 2.90 -13.42
CA SER A 153 -3.58 2.70 -12.20
C SER A 153 -3.56 1.24 -11.77
N VAL A 154 -4.73 0.59 -11.78
CA VAL A 154 -4.88 -0.82 -11.43
C VAL A 154 -4.10 -1.71 -12.39
N PHE A 155 -4.13 -1.45 -13.70
CA PHE A 155 -3.34 -2.24 -14.64
C PHE A 155 -1.83 -2.12 -14.40
N LYS A 156 -1.34 -0.92 -14.11
CA LYS A 156 0.09 -0.71 -13.78
C LYS A 156 0.47 -1.48 -12.52
N GLU A 157 -0.40 -1.51 -11.52
CA GLU A 157 -0.16 -2.26 -10.29
C GLU A 157 -0.19 -3.78 -10.51
N VAL A 158 -1.18 -4.27 -11.25
CA VAL A 158 -1.31 -5.69 -11.61
C VAL A 158 -0.10 -6.18 -12.40
N GLU A 159 0.43 -5.37 -13.33
CA GLU A 159 1.68 -5.67 -14.04
C GLU A 159 2.85 -5.88 -13.09
N LYS A 160 3.09 -4.94 -12.18
CA LYS A 160 4.14 -5.05 -11.16
C LYS A 160 3.92 -6.28 -10.27
N HIS A 161 2.68 -6.58 -9.92
CA HIS A 161 2.34 -7.77 -9.14
C HIS A 161 2.66 -9.07 -9.90
N ILE A 162 2.34 -9.14 -11.20
CA ILE A 162 2.71 -10.29 -12.04
C ILE A 162 4.23 -10.47 -12.09
N GLU A 163 4.98 -9.39 -12.28
CA GLU A 163 6.45 -9.42 -12.27
C GLU A 163 7.01 -9.94 -10.95
N PHE A 164 6.50 -9.42 -9.83
CA PHE A 164 6.91 -9.84 -8.50
C PHE A 164 6.58 -11.31 -8.22
N ILE A 165 5.37 -11.77 -8.60
CA ILE A 165 4.94 -13.15 -8.46
C ILE A 165 5.86 -14.08 -9.26
N LEU A 166 6.14 -13.72 -10.51
CA LEU A 166 7.02 -14.50 -11.38
C LEU A 166 8.42 -14.62 -10.80
N GLU A 167 9.03 -13.51 -10.37
CA GLU A 167 10.40 -13.55 -9.84
C GLU A 167 10.46 -14.28 -8.49
N SER A 168 9.52 -14.02 -7.58
CA SER A 168 9.48 -14.66 -6.25
C SER A 168 9.23 -16.18 -6.32
N ARG A 169 8.50 -16.65 -7.34
CA ARG A 169 8.15 -18.07 -7.54
C ARG A 169 9.02 -18.77 -8.58
N LYS A 170 9.90 -18.08 -9.28
CA LYS A 170 10.74 -18.60 -10.38
C LYS A 170 11.45 -19.90 -10.03
N ASN A 171 12.17 -19.92 -8.92
CA ASN A 171 12.92 -21.10 -8.47
C ASN A 171 11.98 -22.23 -8.04
N GLN A 172 10.84 -21.89 -7.42
CA GLN A 172 9.83 -22.87 -7.06
C GLN A 172 9.22 -23.53 -8.31
N ILE A 173 8.81 -22.72 -9.30
CA ILE A 173 8.25 -23.20 -10.56
C ILE A 173 9.24 -24.11 -11.29
N LYS A 174 10.51 -23.68 -11.42
CA LYS A 174 11.57 -24.45 -12.09
C LYS A 174 11.92 -25.76 -11.38
N LYS A 175 11.70 -25.85 -10.06
CA LYS A 175 11.98 -27.06 -9.29
C LYS A 175 11.00 -28.20 -9.60
N TYR A 176 9.75 -27.87 -9.92
CA TYR A 176 8.72 -28.86 -10.19
C TYR A 176 8.65 -29.18 -11.69
N LYS A 177 8.93 -30.44 -12.05
CA LYS A 177 8.97 -30.89 -13.47
C LYS A 177 7.67 -30.67 -14.24
N ASN A 178 6.54 -30.58 -13.54
CA ASN A 178 5.23 -30.45 -14.15
C ASN A 178 4.91 -29.00 -14.57
N PHE A 179 5.71 -28.02 -14.15
CA PHE A 179 5.48 -26.61 -14.45
C PHE A 179 6.56 -26.05 -15.38
N ASN A 180 6.14 -25.21 -16.32
CA ASN A 180 7.04 -24.51 -17.23
C ASN A 180 6.92 -23.01 -16.99
N TYR A 181 8.00 -22.41 -16.50
CA TYR A 181 8.06 -20.98 -16.18
C TYR A 181 7.71 -20.08 -17.36
N ASN A 182 8.19 -20.38 -18.56
CA ASN A 182 7.92 -19.55 -19.74
C ASN A 182 6.44 -19.64 -20.14
N LYS A 183 5.85 -20.84 -20.13
CA LYS A 183 4.41 -21.01 -20.41
C LYS A 183 3.54 -20.27 -19.40
N ILE A 184 3.87 -20.37 -18.11
CA ILE A 184 3.18 -19.64 -17.04
C ILE A 184 3.27 -18.13 -17.26
N LYS A 185 4.47 -17.61 -17.54
CA LYS A 185 4.70 -16.19 -17.84
C LYS A 185 3.85 -15.75 -19.03
N GLU A 186 3.93 -16.44 -20.15
CA GLU A 186 3.15 -16.15 -21.36
C GLU A 186 1.64 -16.15 -21.06
N LYS A 187 1.15 -17.13 -20.28
CA LYS A 187 -0.26 -17.23 -19.94
C LYS A 187 -0.75 -16.09 -19.06
N LEU A 188 0.05 -15.65 -18.09
CA LEU A 188 -0.27 -14.49 -17.24
C LEU A 188 -0.39 -13.22 -18.06
N TYR A 189 0.59 -12.93 -18.91
CA TYR A 189 0.55 -11.73 -19.76
C TYR A 189 -0.54 -11.80 -20.84
N ASP A 190 -0.81 -12.96 -21.45
CA ASP A 190 -1.94 -13.13 -22.38
C ASP A 190 -3.29 -12.86 -21.69
N ARG A 191 -3.48 -13.32 -20.45
CA ARG A 191 -4.68 -13.02 -19.65
C ARG A 191 -4.78 -11.53 -19.33
N LEU A 192 -3.68 -10.90 -18.89
CA LEU A 192 -3.63 -9.46 -18.65
C LEU A 192 -4.03 -8.65 -19.90
N GLU A 193 -3.47 -8.98 -21.06
CA GLU A 193 -3.79 -8.30 -22.33
C GLU A 193 -5.24 -8.51 -22.77
N LYS A 194 -5.84 -9.65 -22.46
CA LYS A 194 -7.28 -9.88 -22.66
C LYS A 194 -8.12 -9.03 -21.71
N PHE A 195 -7.71 -8.90 -20.46
CA PHE A 195 -8.39 -8.05 -19.47
C PHE A 195 -8.33 -6.58 -19.89
N LYS A 196 -7.16 -6.07 -20.29
CA LYS A 196 -7.02 -4.71 -20.81
C LYS A 196 -7.97 -4.45 -21.98
N ARG A 197 -7.98 -5.33 -22.98
CA ARG A 197 -8.85 -5.16 -24.16
C ARG A 197 -10.35 -5.17 -23.82
N LYS A 198 -10.75 -5.89 -22.78
CA LYS A 198 -12.17 -6.10 -22.44
C LYS A 198 -12.72 -5.09 -21.43
N TYR A 199 -11.91 -4.70 -20.44
CA TYR A 199 -12.38 -4.00 -19.24
C TYR A 199 -11.70 -2.67 -18.99
N THR A 200 -10.75 -2.23 -19.83
CA THR A 200 -10.15 -0.90 -19.63
C THR A 200 -11.20 0.19 -19.72
N VAL A 201 -11.19 1.07 -18.72
CA VAL A 201 -11.94 2.33 -18.76
C VAL A 201 -10.95 3.48 -18.89
N GLU A 202 -11.23 4.38 -19.81
CA GLU A 202 -10.46 5.61 -19.94
C GLU A 202 -10.93 6.59 -18.87
N VAL A 203 -9.98 7.06 -18.06
CA VAL A 203 -10.23 8.03 -17.00
C VAL A 203 -9.04 8.97 -16.92
N ASN A 204 -9.33 10.26 -16.89
CA ASN A 204 -8.35 11.28 -16.57
C ASN A 204 -8.61 11.73 -15.13
N CYS A 205 -7.73 11.35 -14.22
CA CYS A 205 -7.77 11.81 -12.84
C CYS A 205 -6.86 13.03 -12.70
N ASP A 206 -7.42 14.13 -12.19
CA ASP A 206 -6.65 15.30 -11.80
C ASP A 206 -5.85 15.00 -10.51
N GLU A 207 -4.60 15.47 -10.43
CA GLU A 207 -3.78 15.37 -9.21
C GLU A 207 -4.42 16.12 -8.04
N GLY A 208 -5.21 17.17 -8.32
CA GLY A 208 -6.01 17.86 -7.30
C GLY A 208 -7.03 16.96 -6.60
N LEU A 209 -7.58 15.96 -7.30
CA LEU A 209 -8.52 15.01 -6.71
C LEU A 209 -7.82 13.97 -5.82
N ILE A 210 -6.58 13.61 -6.17
CA ILE A 210 -5.76 12.73 -5.33
C ILE A 210 -5.44 13.43 -4.00
N GLU A 211 -5.11 14.72 -4.05
CA GLU A 211 -4.90 15.51 -2.84
C GLU A 211 -6.19 15.62 -2.00
N GLU A 212 -7.36 15.75 -2.64
CA GLU A 212 -8.63 15.72 -1.92
C GLU A 212 -8.88 14.37 -1.22
N VAL A 213 -8.54 13.25 -1.88
CA VAL A 213 -8.60 11.91 -1.27
C VAL A 213 -7.62 11.79 -0.10
N LYS A 214 -6.40 12.34 -0.20
CA LYS A 214 -5.45 12.38 0.91
C LYS A 214 -6.03 13.12 2.10
N LEU A 215 -6.53 14.34 1.89
CA LEU A 215 -7.16 15.15 2.94
C LEU A 215 -8.35 14.45 3.58
N PHE A 216 -9.15 13.72 2.79
CA PHE A 216 -10.22 12.89 3.32
C PHE A 216 -9.70 11.82 4.29
N TYR A 217 -8.64 11.08 3.94
CA TYR A 217 -8.09 10.06 4.84
C TYR A 217 -7.40 10.66 6.08
N MET A 218 -6.85 11.87 5.98
CA MET A 218 -6.24 12.58 7.11
C MET A 218 -7.22 12.86 8.25
N ASP A 219 -8.52 12.88 7.97
CA ASP A 219 -9.57 13.04 8.98
C ASP A 219 -9.79 11.77 9.85
N TYR A 220 -9.17 10.64 9.50
CA TYR A 220 -9.40 9.33 10.13
C TYR A 220 -8.11 8.62 10.56
N MET A 221 -7.11 9.37 11.01
CA MET A 221 -5.78 8.85 11.39
C MET A 221 -5.82 7.74 12.44
N ASP A 222 -6.76 7.80 13.39
CA ASP A 222 -6.97 6.74 14.38
C ASP A 222 -7.38 5.40 13.76
N GLU A 223 -8.22 5.44 12.73
CA GLU A 223 -8.71 4.24 12.05
C GLU A 223 -7.63 3.67 11.12
N LEU A 224 -6.87 4.54 10.45
CA LEU A 224 -5.72 4.16 9.64
C LEU A 224 -4.63 3.48 10.47
N GLU A 225 -4.38 3.96 11.69
CA GLU A 225 -3.47 3.29 12.64
C GLU A 225 -3.93 1.85 12.91
N GLN A 226 -5.22 1.65 13.24
CA GLN A 226 -5.77 0.33 13.54
C GLN A 226 -5.66 -0.63 12.34
N ILE A 227 -5.97 -0.14 11.14
CA ILE A 227 -5.84 -0.91 9.89
C ILE A 227 -4.38 -1.30 9.68
N LEU A 228 -3.45 -0.35 9.81
CA LEU A 228 -2.03 -0.61 9.63
C LEU A 228 -1.52 -1.63 10.64
N VAL A 229 -1.80 -1.44 11.94
CA VAL A 229 -1.43 -2.40 13.00
C VAL A 229 -1.99 -3.79 12.71
N SER A 230 -3.24 -3.88 12.23
CA SER A 230 -3.85 -5.14 11.80
C SER A 230 -3.10 -5.79 10.63
N LYS A 231 -2.74 -5.03 9.58
CA LYS A 231 -1.97 -5.50 8.42
C LYS A 231 -0.56 -5.97 8.82
N LEU A 232 0.04 -5.35 9.83
CA LEU A 232 1.38 -5.69 10.34
C LEU A 232 1.37 -6.88 11.31
N ASN A 233 0.23 -7.22 11.91
CA ASN A 233 0.17 -8.25 12.93
C ASN A 233 0.56 -9.64 12.39
N HIS A 234 1.26 -10.43 13.22
CA HIS A 234 1.78 -11.77 12.88
C HIS A 234 2.72 -11.84 11.65
N LYS A 235 3.22 -10.71 11.14
CA LYS A 235 4.22 -10.67 10.05
C LYS A 235 5.66 -10.62 10.60
N SER A 236 6.63 -11.04 9.78
CA SER A 236 8.05 -10.85 10.09
C SER A 236 8.43 -9.36 10.10
N ILE A 237 9.42 -8.96 10.89
CA ILE A 237 9.91 -7.58 10.95
C ILE A 237 10.23 -7.03 9.55
N SER A 238 10.90 -7.83 8.72
CA SER A 238 11.21 -7.47 7.32
C SER A 238 9.97 -7.15 6.47
N HIS A 239 8.87 -7.87 6.69
CA HIS A 239 7.61 -7.62 5.98
C HIS A 239 6.92 -6.37 6.53
N LYS A 240 6.95 -6.17 7.86
CA LYS A 240 6.38 -4.99 8.50
C LYS A 240 7.06 -3.70 8.01
N LEU A 241 8.39 -3.69 7.98
CA LEU A 241 9.17 -2.53 7.51
C LEU A 241 8.94 -2.22 6.04
N ARG A 242 8.82 -3.27 5.20
CA ARG A 242 8.45 -3.08 3.79
C ARG A 242 7.08 -2.43 3.66
N LYS A 243 6.09 -2.89 4.44
CA LYS A 243 4.73 -2.36 4.38
C LYS A 243 4.64 -0.91 4.85
N LEU A 244 5.42 -0.52 5.86
CA LEU A 244 5.56 0.89 6.23
C LEU A 244 6.14 1.72 5.08
N ALA A 245 7.23 1.27 4.46
CA ALA A 245 7.88 1.99 3.37
C ALA A 245 7.02 2.14 2.09
N GLN A 246 5.93 1.37 1.96
CA GLN A 246 4.98 1.49 0.84
C GLN A 246 3.93 2.59 1.05
N ARG A 247 3.86 3.18 2.25
CA ARG A 247 2.86 4.19 2.63
C ARG A 247 3.53 5.53 2.86
N GLU A 248 2.84 6.60 2.49
CA GLU A 248 3.19 7.96 2.88
C GLU A 248 2.54 8.24 4.25
N GLY A 249 3.31 8.11 5.33
CA GLY A 249 2.75 8.16 6.68
C GLY A 249 1.78 7.00 6.94
N LEU A 250 0.59 7.32 7.46
CA LEU A 250 -0.47 6.33 7.72
C LEU A 250 -1.46 6.16 6.58
N LEU A 251 -1.36 6.98 5.54
CA LEU A 251 -2.30 6.98 4.43
C LEU A 251 -2.30 5.62 3.71
N PRO A 252 -3.40 5.28 2.99
CA PRO A 252 -3.40 4.16 2.06
C PRO A 252 -2.24 4.23 1.04
N GLU A 253 -1.94 3.12 0.37
CA GLU A 253 -0.90 3.13 -0.66
C GLU A 253 -1.30 4.09 -1.80
N GLU A 254 -0.33 4.71 -2.50
CA GLU A 254 -0.65 5.69 -3.57
C GLU A 254 -1.58 5.09 -4.64
N GLY A 255 -1.40 3.80 -4.95
CA GLY A 255 -2.27 3.05 -5.85
C GLY A 255 -3.74 3.06 -5.42
N ASP A 256 -3.99 2.84 -4.13
CA ASP A 256 -5.35 2.82 -3.56
C ASP A 256 -6.01 4.21 -3.64
N MET A 257 -5.26 5.24 -3.27
CA MET A 257 -5.74 6.63 -3.31
C MET A 257 -6.03 7.06 -4.76
N ARG A 258 -5.17 6.68 -5.71
CA ARG A 258 -5.35 6.96 -7.13
C ARG A 258 -6.55 6.20 -7.71
N LEU A 259 -6.74 4.94 -7.34
CA LEU A 259 -7.92 4.15 -7.72
C LEU A 259 -9.21 4.79 -7.23
N LEU A 260 -9.27 5.25 -5.97
CA LEU A 260 -10.43 5.96 -5.47
C LEU A 260 -10.66 7.25 -6.24
N ALA A 261 -9.63 8.06 -6.48
CA ALA A 261 -9.73 9.31 -7.23
C ALA A 261 -10.20 9.09 -8.69
N GLU A 262 -9.70 8.06 -9.37
CA GLU A 262 -10.17 7.65 -10.70
C GLU A 262 -11.64 7.22 -10.65
N THR A 263 -12.05 6.46 -9.64
CA THR A 263 -13.44 6.02 -9.45
C THR A 263 -14.37 7.22 -9.23
N ILE A 264 -13.97 8.20 -8.43
CA ILE A 264 -14.70 9.45 -8.21
C ILE A 264 -14.79 10.28 -9.49
N SER A 265 -13.74 10.27 -10.31
CA SER A 265 -13.78 10.96 -11.60
C SER A 265 -14.81 10.33 -12.53
N LEU A 266 -14.90 9.00 -12.54
CA LEU A 266 -15.87 8.27 -13.34
C LEU A 266 -17.31 8.42 -12.82
N SER A 267 -17.52 8.51 -11.50
CA SER A 267 -18.86 8.62 -10.91
C SER A 267 -19.59 9.94 -11.26
N LYS A 268 -18.86 10.95 -11.78
CA LYS A 268 -19.46 12.20 -12.25
C LYS A 268 -20.38 12.03 -13.45
N ASP A 269 -20.11 11.04 -14.30
CA ASP A 269 -20.79 10.84 -15.59
C ASP A 269 -21.64 9.56 -15.65
N GLN A 270 -21.52 8.67 -14.66
CA GLN A 270 -22.13 7.34 -14.67
C GLN A 270 -22.30 6.78 -13.26
N ASP A 271 -23.22 5.83 -13.08
CA ASP A 271 -23.40 5.14 -11.80
C ASP A 271 -22.30 4.09 -11.62
N VAL A 272 -21.38 4.38 -10.69
CA VAL A 272 -20.13 3.66 -10.48
C VAL A 272 -20.04 3.17 -9.03
N GLY A 273 -19.56 1.94 -8.86
CA GLY A 273 -19.14 1.40 -7.58
C GLY A 273 -17.69 0.92 -7.62
N LEU A 274 -17.03 0.90 -6.47
CA LEU A 274 -15.72 0.27 -6.28
C LEU A 274 -15.92 -1.12 -5.68
N LEU A 275 -15.29 -2.14 -6.27
CA LEU A 275 -15.31 -3.51 -5.77
C LEU A 275 -13.92 -3.86 -5.19
N SER A 276 -13.82 -3.98 -3.86
CA SER A 276 -12.56 -4.23 -3.17
C SER A 276 -12.75 -5.01 -1.87
N GLU A 277 -11.74 -5.82 -1.52
CA GLU A 277 -11.64 -6.47 -0.21
C GLU A 277 -10.66 -5.73 0.73
N ASP A 278 -10.01 -4.67 0.26
CA ASP A 278 -9.04 -3.92 1.08
C ASP A 278 -9.76 -3.10 2.15
N LYS A 279 -9.26 -3.18 3.38
CA LYS A 279 -9.72 -2.38 4.53
C LYS A 279 -9.50 -0.88 4.31
N ASP A 280 -8.52 -0.50 3.50
CA ASP A 280 -8.30 0.91 3.14
C ASP A 280 -9.51 1.51 2.37
N PHE A 281 -10.42 0.67 1.83
CA PHE A 281 -11.72 1.08 1.27
C PHE A 281 -12.90 0.58 2.11
N THR A 282 -12.96 -0.72 2.41
CA THR A 282 -14.12 -1.38 3.03
C THR A 282 -14.40 -0.89 4.45
N HIS A 283 -13.38 -0.42 5.17
CA HIS A 283 -13.58 0.22 6.48
C HIS A 283 -14.22 1.60 6.37
N PHE A 284 -14.07 2.27 5.21
CA PHE A 284 -14.50 3.66 4.97
C PHE A 284 -15.72 3.78 4.04
N VAL A 285 -16.47 2.69 3.83
CA VAL A 285 -17.65 2.62 2.94
C VAL A 285 -18.64 3.77 3.18
N GLY A 286 -18.96 4.07 4.43
CA GLY A 286 -19.87 5.16 4.80
C GLY A 286 -19.32 6.55 4.48
N PRO A 287 -18.14 6.90 5.03
CA PRO A 287 -17.44 8.16 4.74
C PRO A 287 -17.17 8.41 3.25
N ILE A 288 -16.72 7.40 2.49
CA ILE A 288 -16.47 7.52 1.04
C ILE A 288 -17.76 7.88 0.31
N LYS A 289 -18.88 7.22 0.63
CA LYS A 289 -20.18 7.53 0.03
C LYS A 289 -20.65 8.94 0.37
N GLU A 290 -20.49 9.38 1.61
CA GLU A 290 -20.93 10.72 2.03
C GLU A 290 -20.10 11.83 1.39
N ARG A 291 -18.79 11.61 1.23
CA ARG A 291 -17.88 12.63 0.72
C ARG A 291 -17.88 12.69 -0.80
N PHE A 292 -17.91 11.55 -1.48
CA PHE A 292 -17.64 11.47 -2.91
C PHE A 292 -18.75 10.80 -3.74
N ASP A 293 -19.86 10.41 -3.09
CA ASP A 293 -20.98 9.70 -3.70
C ASP A 293 -20.65 8.31 -4.32
N VAL A 294 -19.48 7.75 -3.99
CA VAL A 294 -19.04 6.43 -4.46
C VAL A 294 -19.45 5.33 -3.48
N GLU A 295 -20.04 4.25 -3.99
CA GLU A 295 -20.37 3.05 -3.21
C GLU A 295 -19.23 2.03 -3.29
N VAL A 296 -18.79 1.54 -2.14
CA VAL A 296 -17.75 0.50 -2.01
C VAL A 296 -18.42 -0.82 -1.63
N TYR A 297 -18.08 -1.89 -2.34
CA TYR A 297 -18.63 -3.24 -2.21
C TYR A 297 -17.54 -4.29 -1.98
#